data_AF-A0A219B438-F1
#
_entry.id   AF-A0A219B438-F1
#
_cell.length_a   1.000
_cell.length_b   1.000
_cell.length_c   1.000
_cell.angle_alpha   90.00
_cell.angle_beta   90.00
_cell.angle_gamma   90.00
#
_symmetry.space_group_name_H-M   'P 1'
#
loop_
_entity.id
_entity.type
_entity.pdbx_description
1 polymer ?
#
loop_
_entity_poly.entity_id
_entity_poly.type
_entity_poly.pdbx_seq_one_letter_code
_entity_poly.pdbx_strand_id
1 'polypeptide(L)'
;MPRLIFQRAALPALLLMAACSEETIEAPEMEQPETAGFVGISELGGEAPLGAWATEGGDCTAPDFRISDDGGERPAVEAEFNGWDRTGRLRSADSVIRFVDPTKNLPIALEDGGLRVFPPPDGLAVLGSRNLFEEGVLFRKCAEAAD
;
A
#
# COMPACT_ATOMS: atom_id res chain seq x y z
N MET A 1 47.41 5.51 65.50
CA MET A 1 46.22 6.40 65.46
C MET A 1 45.05 5.62 64.88
N PRO A 2 43.83 5.78 65.42
CA PRO A 2 42.83 4.70 65.53
C PRO A 2 41.90 4.55 64.32
N ARG A 3 41.46 3.30 64.11
CA ARG A 3 40.43 2.87 63.15
C ARG A 3 39.05 3.39 63.58
N LEU A 4 38.36 4.11 62.71
CA LEU A 4 36.95 4.44 62.87
C LEU A 4 36.09 3.49 62.04
N ILE A 5 35.35 2.65 62.77
CA ILE A 5 34.23 1.84 62.32
C ILE A 5 33.04 2.80 62.21
N PHE A 6 32.39 2.88 61.05
CA PHE A 6 31.08 3.53 60.96
C PHE A 6 30.04 2.61 60.33
N GLN A 7 28.96 2.48 61.10
CA GLN A 7 27.86 1.55 60.97
C GLN A 7 27.01 1.85 59.72
N ARG A 8 26.57 0.78 59.06
CA ARG A 8 25.49 0.78 58.08
C ARG A 8 24.18 1.19 58.76
N ALA A 9 23.64 2.35 58.41
CA ALA A 9 22.24 2.67 58.65
C ALA A 9 21.43 2.21 57.43
N ALA A 10 20.58 1.20 57.64
CA ALA A 10 19.58 0.78 56.68
C ALA A 10 18.43 1.81 56.69
N LEU A 11 18.17 2.42 55.53
CA LEU A 11 16.99 3.25 55.31
C LEU A 11 15.82 2.36 54.85
N PRO A 12 14.61 2.53 55.40
CA PRO A 12 13.44 1.80 54.94
C PRO A 12 13.01 2.31 53.57
N ALA A 13 12.81 1.37 52.65
CA ALA A 13 12.20 1.59 51.36
C ALA A 13 10.72 2.00 51.57
N LEU A 14 10.43 3.27 51.34
CA LEU A 14 9.06 3.77 51.18
C LEU A 14 8.59 3.40 49.77
N LEU A 15 7.83 2.30 49.68
CA LEU A 15 6.98 2.01 48.53
C LEU A 15 5.90 3.10 48.46
N LEU A 16 6.03 4.05 47.54
CA LEU A 16 4.87 4.79 47.02
C LEU A 16 4.20 3.92 45.96
N MET A 17 3.17 3.18 46.38
CA MET A 17 2.18 2.62 45.45
C MET A 17 1.30 3.78 44.96
N ALA A 18 1.69 4.41 43.87
CA ALA A 18 0.78 5.27 43.12
C ALA A 18 -0.30 4.37 42.49
N ALA A 19 -1.51 4.42 43.04
CA ALA A 19 -2.69 3.89 42.37
C ALA A 19 -3.01 4.82 41.20
N CYS A 20 -2.37 4.59 40.06
CA CYS A 20 -2.87 5.08 38.78
C CYS A 20 -4.14 4.28 38.49
N SER A 21 -5.30 4.87 38.75
CA SER A 21 -6.53 4.41 38.13
C SER A 21 -6.33 4.49 36.62
N GLU A 22 -6.07 3.35 35.98
CA GLU A 22 -6.23 3.19 34.54
C GLU A 22 -7.73 3.33 34.24
N GLU A 23 -8.17 4.59 34.11
CA GLU A 23 -9.41 4.92 33.45
C GLU A 23 -9.20 4.54 31.98
N THR A 24 -9.61 3.31 31.63
CA THR A 24 -9.62 2.80 30.26
C THR A 24 -10.56 3.68 29.46
N ILE A 25 -10.01 4.71 28.83
CA ILE A 25 -10.70 5.43 27.76
C ILE A 25 -10.81 4.43 26.61
N GLU A 26 -12.00 3.84 26.45
CA GLU A 26 -12.32 3.06 25.26
C GLU A 26 -11.98 3.93 24.05
N ALA A 27 -10.97 3.51 23.28
CA ALA A 27 -10.63 4.19 22.05
C ALA A 27 -11.90 4.20 21.19
N PRO A 28 -12.28 5.36 20.61
CA PRO A 28 -13.41 5.40 19.70
C PRO A 28 -13.19 4.32 18.64
N GLU A 29 -14.17 3.43 18.48
CA GLU A 29 -14.19 2.50 17.36
C GLU A 29 -14.07 3.35 16.09
N MET A 30 -12.90 3.35 15.48
CA MET A 30 -12.74 3.96 14.16
C MET A 30 -13.60 3.10 13.23
N GLU A 31 -14.76 3.62 12.86
CA GLU A 31 -15.57 3.09 11.78
C GLU A 31 -14.62 2.90 10.59
N GLN A 32 -14.30 1.64 10.28
CA GLN A 32 -13.51 1.36 9.09
C GLN A 32 -14.32 1.93 7.93
N PRO A 33 -13.75 2.84 7.12
CA PRO A 33 -14.47 3.41 6.01
C PRO A 33 -15.03 2.25 5.22
N GLU A 34 -16.36 2.23 5.06
CA GLU A 34 -17.03 1.21 4.27
C GLU A 34 -16.29 1.16 2.94
N THR A 35 -15.57 0.07 2.72
CA THR A 35 -14.65 -0.13 1.61
C THR A 35 -15.42 0.19 0.34
N ALA A 36 -15.21 1.39 -0.21
CA ALA A 36 -15.78 1.79 -1.49
C ALA A 36 -15.48 0.66 -2.48
N GLY A 37 -16.54 0.08 -3.03
CA GLY A 37 -16.59 -1.29 -3.56
C GLY A 37 -15.30 -1.75 -4.25
N PHE A 38 -14.47 -2.49 -3.52
CA PHE A 38 -13.34 -3.20 -4.09
C PHE A 38 -13.88 -4.44 -4.81
N VAL A 39 -14.24 -4.26 -6.07
CA VAL A 39 -14.58 -5.36 -6.98
C VAL A 39 -13.35 -6.25 -7.10
N GLY A 40 -13.47 -7.51 -6.69
CA GLY A 40 -12.37 -8.47 -6.74
C GLY A 40 -11.93 -8.67 -8.19
N ILE A 41 -10.64 -8.85 -8.45
CA ILE A 41 -10.11 -9.06 -9.81
C ILE A 41 -10.79 -10.24 -10.54
N SER A 42 -11.38 -11.20 -9.82
CA SER A 42 -12.18 -12.28 -10.41
C SER A 42 -13.45 -11.77 -11.14
N GLU A 43 -13.93 -10.58 -10.79
CA GLU A 43 -15.04 -9.88 -11.43
C GLU A 43 -14.58 -8.97 -12.59
N LEU A 44 -13.29 -8.97 -12.96
CA LEU A 44 -12.78 -8.37 -14.21
C LEU A 44 -13.31 -9.01 -15.50
N GLY A 45 -14.28 -9.93 -15.39
CA GLY A 45 -14.89 -10.54 -16.55
C GLY A 45 -13.91 -11.42 -17.33
N GLY A 46 -13.26 -12.37 -16.66
CA GLY A 46 -12.57 -13.52 -17.28
C GLY A 46 -11.33 -13.21 -18.13
N GLU A 47 -11.16 -12.00 -18.61
CA GLU A 47 -9.98 -11.53 -19.34
C GLU A 47 -9.15 -10.70 -18.36
N ALA A 48 -7.91 -11.13 -18.11
CA ALA A 48 -7.00 -10.35 -17.28
C ALA A 48 -6.86 -8.92 -17.85
N PRO A 49 -6.59 -7.89 -17.03
CA PRO A 49 -6.48 -6.49 -17.47
C PRO A 49 -5.18 -6.26 -18.25
N LEU A 50 -4.87 -7.12 -19.21
CA LEU A 50 -3.68 -7.11 -20.03
C LEU A 50 -3.71 -5.91 -20.97
N GLY A 51 -2.52 -5.43 -21.31
CA GLY A 51 -2.32 -4.32 -22.23
C GLY A 51 -1.63 -3.13 -21.59
N ALA A 52 -1.52 -2.06 -22.36
CA ALA A 52 -0.98 -0.78 -21.91
C ALA A 52 -2.06 0.05 -21.21
N TRP A 53 -1.66 0.76 -20.16
CA TRP A 53 -2.55 1.59 -19.36
C TRP A 53 -1.94 2.98 -19.19
N ALA A 54 -2.76 4.00 -19.40
CA ALA A 54 -2.37 5.38 -19.20
C ALA A 54 -3.48 6.11 -18.45
N THR A 55 -3.11 7.15 -17.72
CA THR A 55 -4.08 8.07 -17.13
C THR A 55 -5.05 8.64 -18.16
N GLU A 56 -6.22 9.09 -17.70
CA GLU A 56 -7.15 9.80 -18.57
C GLU A 56 -6.49 11.04 -19.19
N GLY A 57 -6.52 11.13 -20.52
CA GLY A 57 -5.79 12.16 -21.28
C GLY A 57 -4.27 11.96 -21.38
N GLY A 58 -3.75 10.83 -20.90
CA GLY A 58 -2.34 10.44 -21.01
C GLY A 58 -1.94 9.98 -22.42
N ASP A 59 -0.64 9.76 -22.62
CA ASP A 59 -0.07 9.33 -23.90
C ASP A 59 0.00 7.80 -23.98
N CYS A 60 -0.83 7.21 -24.84
CA CYS A 60 -0.82 5.76 -25.06
C CYS A 60 0.39 5.25 -25.86
N THR A 61 1.18 6.12 -26.47
CA THR A 61 2.47 5.73 -27.08
C THR A 61 3.57 5.57 -26.03
N ALA A 62 3.39 6.20 -24.87
CA ALA A 62 4.26 6.10 -23.70
C ALA A 62 3.41 5.85 -22.43
N PRO A 63 2.83 4.64 -22.30
CA PRO A 63 1.88 4.35 -21.23
C PRO A 63 2.52 4.42 -19.84
N ASP A 64 1.72 4.75 -18.83
CA ASP A 64 2.19 4.84 -17.44
C ASP A 64 2.60 3.47 -16.90
N PHE A 65 1.93 2.40 -17.32
CA PHE A 65 2.34 1.02 -17.08
C PHE A 65 1.77 0.05 -18.12
N ARG A 66 2.32 -1.16 -18.15
CA ARG A 66 1.82 -2.28 -18.96
C ARG A 66 1.56 -3.48 -18.08
N ILE A 67 0.45 -4.16 -18.33
CA ILE A 67 0.14 -5.46 -17.74
C ILE A 67 0.31 -6.53 -18.82
N SER A 68 1.16 -7.50 -18.57
CA SER A 68 1.51 -8.55 -19.53
C SER A 68 1.37 -9.94 -18.90
N ASP A 69 1.02 -10.92 -19.73
CA ASP A 69 1.18 -12.33 -19.37
C ASP A 69 2.58 -12.77 -19.83
N ASP A 70 3.45 -13.05 -18.87
CA ASP A 70 4.82 -13.52 -19.10
C ASP A 70 4.99 -15.02 -18.80
N GLY A 71 3.88 -15.75 -18.63
CA GLY A 71 3.89 -17.16 -18.24
C GLY A 71 4.19 -17.40 -16.76
N GLY A 72 4.26 -16.34 -15.94
CA GLY A 72 4.34 -16.44 -14.49
C GLY A 72 3.00 -16.84 -13.85
N GLU A 73 3.00 -17.09 -12.54
CA GLU A 73 1.77 -17.42 -11.80
C GLU A 73 0.73 -16.29 -11.81
N ARG A 74 1.16 -15.05 -12.09
CA ARG A 74 0.32 -13.85 -12.10
C ARG A 74 0.82 -12.85 -13.15
N PRO A 75 -0.07 -12.05 -13.77
CA PRO A 75 0.32 -11.03 -14.73
C PRO A 75 1.41 -10.10 -14.18
N ALA A 76 2.42 -9.84 -15.00
CA ALA A 76 3.45 -8.86 -14.72
C ALA A 76 2.89 -7.44 -14.91
N VAL A 77 3.33 -6.52 -14.05
CA VAL A 77 3.03 -5.10 -14.18
C VAL A 77 4.34 -4.35 -14.34
N GLU A 78 4.64 -3.91 -15.56
CA GLU A 78 5.86 -3.19 -15.91
C GLU A 78 5.57 -1.69 -15.88
N ALA A 79 6.29 -0.95 -15.04
CA ALA A 79 6.05 0.48 -14.82
C ALA A 79 7.31 1.18 -14.30
N GLU A 80 7.39 2.50 -14.48
CA GLU A 80 8.26 3.31 -13.64
C GLU A 80 7.61 3.44 -12.25
N PHE A 81 8.28 3.00 -11.20
CA PHE A 81 7.81 3.11 -9.82
C PHE A 81 8.82 3.87 -8.97
N ASN A 82 8.40 5.03 -8.45
CA ASN A 82 9.26 5.99 -7.74
C ASN A 82 10.52 6.41 -8.53
N GLY A 83 10.41 6.53 -9.86
CA GLY A 83 11.51 6.98 -10.73
C GLY A 83 12.46 5.88 -11.21
N TRP A 84 12.10 4.60 -11.03
CA TRP A 84 12.86 3.47 -11.55
C TRP A 84 11.95 2.48 -12.27
N ASP A 85 12.42 1.92 -13.39
CA ASP A 85 11.73 0.82 -14.05
C ASP A 85 11.65 -0.41 -13.14
N ARG A 86 10.43 -0.89 -12.89
CA ARG A 86 10.15 -2.02 -12.01
C ARG A 86 9.10 -2.94 -12.61
N THR A 87 9.18 -4.20 -12.21
CA THR A 87 8.15 -5.21 -12.50
C THR A 87 7.46 -5.63 -11.21
N GLY A 88 6.19 -5.30 -11.09
CA GLY A 88 5.27 -5.79 -10.07
C GLY A 88 4.48 -7.01 -10.55
N ARG A 89 3.60 -7.51 -9.68
CA ARG A 89 2.65 -8.58 -9.99
C ARG A 89 1.26 -8.21 -9.55
N LEU A 90 0.28 -8.44 -10.41
CA LEU A 90 -1.12 -8.27 -10.09
C LEU A 90 -1.56 -9.40 -9.13
N ARG A 91 -2.19 -9.07 -8.00
CA ARG A 91 -2.68 -10.04 -7.02
C ARG A 91 -4.20 -9.99 -6.92
N SER A 92 -4.86 -10.98 -7.52
CA SER A 92 -6.32 -11.03 -7.59
C SER A 92 -7.04 -11.18 -6.26
N ALA A 93 -6.49 -12.01 -5.36
CA ALA A 93 -7.10 -12.28 -4.05
C ALA A 93 -7.15 -11.05 -3.14
N ASP A 94 -6.24 -10.10 -3.33
CA ASP A 94 -6.08 -8.93 -2.46
C ASP A 94 -6.36 -7.62 -3.19
N SER A 95 -6.72 -7.67 -4.48
CA SER A 95 -6.84 -6.49 -5.35
C SER A 95 -5.69 -5.50 -5.18
N VAL A 96 -4.45 -5.97 -5.35
CA VAL A 96 -3.25 -5.11 -5.31
C VAL A 96 -2.30 -5.35 -6.47
N ILE A 97 -1.52 -4.33 -6.82
CA ILE A 97 -0.26 -4.48 -7.55
C ILE A 97 0.86 -4.56 -6.51
N ARG A 98 1.60 -5.67 -6.49
CA ARG A 98 2.72 -5.87 -5.57
C ARG A 98 4.05 -5.72 -6.30
N PHE A 99 4.82 -4.69 -5.93
CA PHE A 99 6.23 -4.58 -6.26
C PHE A 99 7.04 -5.30 -5.18
N VAL A 100 8.12 -6.01 -5.55
CA VAL A 100 8.91 -6.82 -4.61
C VAL A 100 10.16 -6.11 -4.09
N ASP A 101 10.68 -5.13 -4.82
CA ASP A 101 11.87 -4.37 -4.46
C ASP A 101 11.69 -2.88 -4.80
N PRO A 102 11.47 -1.98 -3.81
CA PRO A 102 11.08 -2.31 -2.45
C PRO A 102 9.71 -3.01 -2.43
N THR A 103 9.44 -3.80 -1.38
CA THR A 103 8.11 -4.42 -1.25
C THR A 103 7.06 -3.34 -0.98
N LYS A 104 6.18 -3.12 -1.95
CA LYS A 104 5.06 -2.18 -1.87
C LYS A 104 3.82 -2.80 -2.48
N ASN A 105 2.68 -2.68 -1.79
CA ASN A 105 1.39 -3.08 -2.28
C ASN A 105 0.60 -1.81 -2.62
N LEU A 106 0.21 -1.66 -3.88
CA LEU A 106 -0.68 -0.61 -4.33
C LEU A 106 -2.09 -1.20 -4.43
N PRO A 107 -3.05 -0.80 -3.57
CA PRO A 107 -4.43 -1.21 -3.73
C PRO A 107 -4.97 -0.77 -5.09
N ILE A 108 -5.87 -1.57 -5.65
CA ILE A 108 -6.53 -1.24 -6.91
C ILE A 108 -8.04 -1.44 -6.81
N ALA A 109 -8.79 -0.63 -7.55
CA ALA A 109 -10.21 -0.78 -7.75
C ALA A 109 -10.55 -0.64 -9.23
N LEU A 110 -11.71 -1.17 -9.62
CA LEU A 110 -12.19 -1.13 -10.98
C LEU A 110 -13.38 -0.21 -11.07
N GLU A 111 -13.33 0.71 -12.02
CA GLU A 111 -14.31 1.78 -12.15
C GLU A 111 -14.56 2.08 -13.62
N ASP A 112 -15.79 1.84 -14.10
CA ASP A 112 -16.26 2.24 -15.43
C ASP A 112 -15.29 1.90 -16.58
N GLY A 113 -14.69 0.70 -16.57
CA GLY A 113 -13.71 0.27 -17.59
C GLY A 113 -12.30 0.84 -17.40
N GLY A 114 -11.99 1.37 -16.22
CA GLY A 114 -10.66 1.82 -15.81
C GLY A 114 -10.15 1.06 -14.57
N LEU A 115 -8.86 1.20 -14.32
CA LEU A 115 -8.16 0.67 -13.16
C LEU A 115 -7.71 1.84 -12.29
N ARG A 116 -8.35 2.03 -11.14
CA ARG A 116 -7.91 3.00 -10.14
C ARG A 116 -6.80 2.37 -9.30
N VAL A 117 -5.68 3.06 -9.16
CA VAL A 117 -4.55 2.65 -8.32
C VAL A 117 -4.38 3.62 -7.18
N PHE A 118 -4.34 3.10 -5.96
CA PHE A 118 -4.20 3.88 -4.74
C PHE A 118 -2.75 3.86 -4.24
N PRO A 119 -2.35 4.87 -3.44
CA PRO A 119 -1.05 4.87 -2.78
C PRO A 119 -0.91 3.65 -1.85
N PRO A 120 0.33 3.24 -1.54
CA PRO A 120 0.54 2.21 -0.55
C PRO A 120 0.09 2.72 0.84
N PRO A 121 -0.40 1.84 1.73
CA PRO A 121 -0.93 2.25 3.04
C PRO A 121 0.14 2.87 3.96
N ASP A 122 1.42 2.69 3.63
CA ASP A 122 2.57 3.15 4.40
C ASP A 122 3.27 4.38 3.79
N GLY A 123 2.67 5.05 2.80
CA GLY A 123 3.15 6.36 2.35
C GLY A 123 2.80 6.73 0.91
N LEU A 124 3.54 7.71 0.39
CA LEU A 124 3.38 8.19 -0.98
C LEU A 124 4.10 7.28 -1.97
N ALA A 125 3.59 7.24 -3.21
CA ALA A 125 4.22 6.55 -4.31
C ALA A 125 3.97 7.26 -5.63
N VAL A 126 4.86 7.03 -6.59
CA VAL A 126 4.75 7.47 -7.97
C VAL A 126 4.68 6.23 -8.86
N LEU A 127 3.69 6.17 -9.75
CA LEU A 127 3.51 5.11 -10.73
C LEU A 127 3.41 5.72 -12.13
N GLY A 128 4.29 5.31 -13.03
CA GLY A 128 4.52 6.01 -14.29
C GLY A 128 4.85 7.47 -14.02
N SER A 129 4.12 8.37 -14.68
CA SER A 129 4.31 9.82 -14.53
C SER A 129 3.49 10.44 -13.38
N ARG A 130 2.87 9.63 -12.52
CA ARG A 130 1.77 10.06 -11.65
C ARG A 130 2.03 9.82 -10.17
N ASN A 131 1.81 10.87 -9.38
CA ASN A 131 1.75 10.76 -7.92
C ASN A 131 0.43 10.11 -7.51
N LEU A 132 0.50 9.09 -6.68
CA LEU A 132 -0.66 8.44 -6.09
C LEU A 132 -1.06 9.17 -4.80
N PHE A 133 -2.22 9.83 -4.82
CA PHE A 133 -2.82 10.52 -3.67
C PHE A 133 -3.96 9.69 -3.07
N GLU A 134 -4.54 10.11 -1.95
CA GLU A 134 -5.56 9.36 -1.18
C GLU A 134 -6.72 8.86 -2.05
N GLU A 135 -7.20 9.67 -3.00
CA GLU A 135 -8.29 9.33 -3.92
C GLU A 135 -7.90 8.30 -5.01
N GLY A 136 -6.63 7.93 -5.07
CA GLY A 136 -6.06 7.13 -6.15
C GLY A 136 -6.04 7.86 -7.50
N VAL A 137 -5.48 7.19 -8.49
CA VAL A 137 -5.39 7.67 -9.88
C VAL A 137 -6.07 6.66 -10.79
N LEU A 138 -7.00 7.13 -11.63
CA LEU A 138 -7.70 6.31 -12.59
C LEU A 138 -6.90 6.19 -13.89
N PHE A 139 -6.61 4.94 -14.28
CA PHE A 139 -5.96 4.61 -15.54
C PHE A 139 -6.97 3.95 -16.48
N ARG A 140 -6.86 4.27 -17.77
CA ARG A 140 -7.65 3.71 -18.85
C ARG A 140 -6.76 2.80 -19.69
N LYS A 141 -7.32 1.67 -20.11
CA LYS A 141 -6.64 0.77 -21.05
C LYS A 141 -6.48 1.52 -22.38
N CYS A 142 -5.26 1.57 -22.87
CA CYS A 142 -4.98 2.07 -24.20
C CYS A 142 -5.61 1.15 -25.24
N ALA A 143 -6.16 1.73 -26.30
CA ALA A 143 -6.61 0.93 -27.44
C ALA A 143 -5.44 0.08 -27.94
N GLU A 144 -5.69 -1.19 -28.27
CA GLU A 144 -4.71 -1.97 -29.00
C GLU A 144 -4.36 -1.21 -30.27
N ALA A 145 -3.06 -0.94 -30.47
CA ALA A 145 -2.61 -0.46 -31.76
C ALA A 145 -2.99 -1.54 -32.76
N ALA A 146 -3.83 -1.19 -33.73
CA ALA A 146 -4.08 -2.07 -34.86
C ALA A 146 -2.74 -2.21 -35.60
N ASP A 147 -2.10 -3.38 -35.46
CA ASP A 147 -0.94 -3.78 -36.23
C ASP A 147 -1.17 -3.65 -37.75
#